data_AF-A0A954TGU6-F1
#
_entry.id   AF-A0A954TGU6-F1
#
_cell.length_a   1.000
_cell.length_b   1.000
_cell.length_c   1.000
_cell.angle_alpha   90.00
_cell.angle_beta   90.00
_cell.angle_gamma   90.00
#
_symmetry.space_group_name_H-M   'P 1'
#
loop_
_entity.id
_entity.type
_entity.pdbx_description
1 polymer ?
#
loop_
_entity_poly.entity_id
_entity_poly.type
_entity_poly.pdbx_seq_one_letter_code
_entity_poly.pdbx_strand_id
1 'polypeptide(L)'
;MDKRILRFPILRLLTCFTLAAALMTSQTLAQPARNSPQAVELKHDLIADAVVKRLQNRLIVAPKQLSDSGSVSIPRFFASLKSLQWQGHDEPAAISFVPEQEHWRISWKERPAGAERIVLRFDQPPLLAHELKLVTASGDGSFWLPAYMAHTTGEKVRYEPQPHKNTVGYWVGAQDLARWNLQIDEPGDFNVAILQGCGQGQGGSSAEISLQLGQSAVSNLKFQVAETGHFQNFQWRHVGTVSIQHPGEHVLQIAPITISRNALMDVRAVHLIRLPRAN
;
A
#
# COMPACT_ATOMS: atom_id res chain seq x y z
N MET A 1 63.62 -17.64 -25.47
CA MET A 1 63.29 -18.18 -26.81
C MET A 1 63.22 -19.69 -26.72
N ASP A 2 61.98 -20.15 -26.75
CA ASP A 2 61.38 -21.40 -27.23
C ASP A 2 62.18 -22.70 -27.50
N LYS A 3 61.43 -23.79 -27.23
CA LYS A 3 61.48 -25.20 -27.70
C LYS A 3 62.51 -26.16 -27.09
N ARG A 4 61.99 -27.09 -26.29
CA ARG A 4 62.34 -28.53 -26.37
C ARG A 4 61.13 -29.40 -26.10
N ILE A 5 60.71 -30.12 -27.14
CA ILE A 5 59.78 -31.25 -27.12
C ILE A 5 60.63 -32.51 -27.03
N LEU A 6 60.29 -33.42 -26.11
CA LEU A 6 60.76 -34.81 -26.12
C LEU A 6 59.54 -35.72 -25.88
N ARG A 7 59.24 -36.56 -26.87
CA ARG A 7 58.32 -37.71 -26.78
C ARG A 7 59.12 -38.95 -26.41
N PHE A 8 58.56 -39.87 -25.61
CA PHE A 8 58.85 -41.31 -25.60
C PHE A 8 57.73 -42.06 -24.82
N PRO A 9 57.59 -43.40 -24.94
CA PRO A 9 56.37 -44.03 -25.46
C PRO A 9 55.45 -44.68 -24.40
N ILE A 10 54.23 -44.98 -24.86
CA ILE A 10 53.11 -45.54 -24.12
C ILE A 10 53.33 -47.03 -23.84
N LEU A 11 53.39 -47.40 -22.56
CA LEU A 11 53.34 -48.79 -22.09
C LEU A 11 51.89 -49.11 -21.66
N ARG A 12 51.29 -50.15 -22.27
CA ARG A 12 49.99 -50.69 -21.87
C ARG A 12 50.14 -51.48 -20.56
N LEU A 13 49.45 -51.06 -19.51
CA LEU A 13 49.09 -51.93 -18.38
C LEU A 13 47.57 -52.13 -18.38
N LEU A 14 47.15 -53.39 -18.45
CA LEU A 14 45.82 -53.83 -18.07
C LEU A 14 45.69 -53.71 -16.54
N THR A 15 44.68 -52.98 -16.08
CA THR A 15 44.18 -53.07 -14.71
C THR A 15 42.67 -53.21 -14.75
N CYS A 16 42.19 -54.39 -14.33
CA CYS A 16 40.80 -54.66 -14.03
C CYS A 16 40.30 -53.70 -12.95
N PHE A 17 39.38 -52.80 -13.32
CA PHE A 17 38.58 -52.07 -12.34
C PHE A 17 37.34 -52.90 -11.99
N THR A 18 37.33 -53.48 -10.80
CA THR A 18 36.11 -53.98 -10.15
C THR A 18 35.23 -52.78 -9.77
N LEU A 19 34.06 -52.68 -10.41
CA LEU A 19 33.05 -51.66 -10.13
C LEU A 19 32.34 -52.01 -8.81
N ALA A 20 32.72 -51.37 -7.70
CA ALA A 20 31.96 -51.45 -6.45
C ALA A 20 30.77 -50.46 -6.54
N ALA A 21 29.57 -50.98 -6.76
CA ALA A 21 28.33 -50.21 -6.70
C ALA A 21 28.03 -49.83 -5.24
N ALA A 22 28.35 -48.60 -4.85
CA ALA A 22 27.87 -48.03 -3.59
C ALA A 22 26.38 -47.70 -3.73
N LEU A 23 25.52 -48.44 -3.02
CA LEU A 23 24.13 -48.06 -2.80
C LEU A 23 24.09 -46.76 -1.99
N MET A 24 23.96 -45.63 -2.67
CA MET A 24 23.56 -44.36 -2.05
C MET A 24 22.08 -44.48 -1.69
N THR A 25 21.78 -44.81 -0.44
CA THR A 25 20.44 -44.68 0.10
C THR A 25 20.09 -43.19 0.14
N SER A 26 19.28 -42.75 -0.82
CA SER A 26 18.68 -41.41 -0.82
C SER A 26 17.80 -41.27 0.43
N GLN A 27 18.36 -40.75 1.52
CA GLN A 27 17.56 -40.29 2.64
C GLN A 27 16.77 -39.07 2.15
N THR A 28 15.49 -39.27 1.88
CA THR A 28 14.55 -38.17 1.67
C THR A 28 14.51 -37.39 2.98
N LEU A 29 15.24 -36.29 3.06
CA LEU A 29 15.02 -35.29 4.12
C LEU A 29 13.57 -34.85 4.00
N ALA A 30 12.72 -35.31 4.92
CA ALA A 30 11.36 -34.84 5.03
C ALA A 30 11.41 -33.32 5.23
N GLN A 31 11.05 -32.56 4.18
CA GLN A 31 10.83 -31.14 4.33
C GLN A 31 9.75 -30.97 5.40
N PRO A 32 9.97 -30.13 6.42
CA PRO A 32 8.90 -29.81 7.36
C PRO A 32 7.72 -29.29 6.54
N ALA A 33 6.53 -29.85 6.77
CA ALA A 33 5.31 -29.43 6.09
C ALA A 33 5.25 -27.90 6.17
N ARG A 34 5.41 -27.22 5.02
CA ARG A 34 5.16 -25.78 4.95
C ARG A 34 3.69 -25.63 5.33
N ASN A 35 3.42 -25.12 6.51
CA ASN A 35 2.07 -24.76 6.91
C ASN A 35 1.57 -23.77 5.86
N SER A 36 0.70 -24.23 4.97
CA SER A 36 0.02 -23.37 4.00
C SER A 36 -0.63 -22.24 4.77
N PRO A 37 -0.48 -20.97 4.35
CA PRO A 37 -1.09 -19.85 5.04
C PRO A 37 -2.59 -20.12 5.21
N GLN A 38 -3.08 -20.09 6.44
CA GLN A 38 -4.49 -20.29 6.73
C GLN A 38 -5.24 -18.95 6.65
N ALA A 39 -6.49 -19.01 6.18
CA ALA A 39 -7.34 -17.84 6.16
C ALA A 39 -7.81 -17.50 7.58
N VAL A 40 -7.65 -16.25 7.98
CA VAL A 40 -8.04 -15.73 9.30
C VAL A 40 -9.36 -15.00 9.17
N GLU A 41 -10.36 -15.37 9.96
CA GLU A 41 -11.63 -14.65 10.02
C GLU A 41 -11.47 -13.31 10.74
N LEU A 42 -11.98 -12.24 10.13
CA LEU A 42 -11.93 -10.90 10.69
C LEU A 42 -13.23 -10.62 11.44
N LYS A 43 -13.10 -10.25 12.72
CA LYS A 43 -14.21 -9.80 13.56
C LYS A 43 -14.18 -8.27 13.64
N HIS A 44 -15.24 -7.62 13.19
CA HIS A 44 -15.36 -6.17 13.20
C HIS A 44 -16.85 -5.77 13.16
N ASP A 45 -17.25 -4.73 13.89
CA ASP A 45 -18.66 -4.33 13.99
C ASP A 45 -19.28 -3.93 12.66
N LEU A 46 -18.46 -3.37 11.76
CA LEU A 46 -18.84 -3.04 10.38
C LEU A 46 -19.04 -4.27 9.47
N ILE A 47 -18.75 -5.49 9.94
CA ILE A 47 -19.00 -6.75 9.22
C ILE A 47 -20.28 -7.38 9.78
N ALA A 48 -21.44 -6.82 9.39
CA ALA A 48 -22.73 -7.26 9.91
C ALA A 48 -23.35 -8.40 9.07
N ASP A 49 -23.21 -8.32 7.74
CA ASP A 49 -23.96 -9.09 6.75
C ASP A 49 -23.11 -10.09 5.95
N ALA A 50 -21.85 -10.29 6.35
CA ALA A 50 -20.93 -11.23 5.73
C ALA A 50 -20.06 -11.96 6.75
N VAL A 51 -19.38 -13.01 6.30
CA VAL A 51 -18.18 -13.56 6.92
C VAL A 51 -17.00 -13.13 6.07
N VAL A 52 -16.02 -12.44 6.66
CA VAL A 52 -14.83 -11.95 5.94
C VAL A 52 -13.61 -12.68 6.45
N LYS A 53 -12.85 -13.29 5.54
CA LYS A 53 -11.59 -13.95 5.85
C LYS A 53 -10.45 -13.30 5.09
N ARG A 54 -9.35 -13.01 5.78
CA ARG A 54 -8.09 -12.56 5.17
C ARG A 54 -7.17 -13.73 4.92
N LEU A 55 -6.63 -13.82 3.72
CA LEU A 55 -5.63 -14.80 3.32
C LEU A 55 -4.54 -14.10 2.52
N GLN A 56 -3.39 -13.83 3.15
CA GLN A 56 -2.30 -13.05 2.56
C GLN A 56 -2.81 -11.68 2.08
N ASN A 57 -2.66 -11.36 0.79
CA ASN A 57 -3.13 -10.13 0.15
C ASN A 57 -4.57 -10.21 -0.39
N ARG A 58 -5.40 -11.10 0.16
CA ARG A 58 -6.79 -11.29 -0.27
C ARG A 58 -7.76 -11.16 0.89
N LEU A 59 -8.93 -10.61 0.59
CA LEU A 59 -10.13 -10.78 1.40
C LEU A 59 -11.11 -11.69 0.66
N ILE A 60 -11.65 -12.66 1.36
CA ILE A 60 -12.72 -13.55 0.90
C ILE A 60 -13.96 -13.15 1.70
N VAL A 61 -14.92 -12.57 1.01
CA VAL A 61 -16.17 -12.07 1.58
C VAL A 61 -17.29 -13.03 1.19
N ALA A 62 -17.91 -13.69 2.17
CA ALA A 62 -19.05 -14.56 1.98
C ALA A 62 -20.29 -13.87 2.57
N PRO A 63 -21.20 -13.32 1.76
CA PRO A 63 -22.46 -12.76 2.25
C PRO A 63 -23.24 -13.81 3.06
N LYS A 64 -23.85 -13.40 4.17
CA LYS A 64 -24.68 -14.30 5.00
C LYS A 64 -25.97 -14.71 4.30
N GLN A 65 -26.48 -13.84 3.43
CA GLN A 65 -27.64 -14.10 2.59
C GLN A 65 -27.22 -14.05 1.11
N LEU A 66 -27.48 -15.14 0.38
CA LEU A 66 -27.21 -15.23 -1.05
C LEU A 66 -28.48 -14.88 -1.83
N SER A 67 -28.49 -13.70 -2.43
CA SER A 67 -29.56 -13.18 -3.27
C SER A 67 -29.01 -12.74 -4.63
N ASP A 68 -29.89 -12.64 -5.63
CA ASP A 68 -29.49 -12.27 -6.99
C ASP A 68 -28.97 -10.83 -7.06
N SER A 69 -29.46 -9.94 -6.20
CA SER A 69 -28.89 -8.62 -5.94
C SER A 69 -28.67 -8.41 -4.44
N GLY A 70 -27.70 -7.59 -4.09
CA GLY A 70 -27.38 -7.34 -2.68
C GLY A 70 -26.19 -6.42 -2.48
N SER A 71 -25.86 -6.22 -1.21
CA SER A 71 -24.67 -5.48 -0.79
C SER A 71 -24.11 -6.05 0.50
N VAL A 72 -22.82 -5.82 0.72
CA VAL A 72 -22.14 -6.05 1.99
C VAL A 72 -21.26 -4.85 2.32
N SER A 73 -21.12 -4.58 3.61
CA SER A 73 -20.18 -3.59 4.13
C SER A 73 -19.02 -4.27 4.82
N ILE A 74 -17.81 -3.75 4.57
CA ILE A 74 -16.58 -4.18 5.25
C ILE A 74 -15.84 -2.95 5.78
N PRO A 75 -15.04 -3.04 6.84
CA PRO A 75 -14.22 -1.90 7.29
C PRO A 75 -13.28 -1.45 6.17
N ARG A 76 -12.81 -0.20 6.27
CA ARG A 76 -11.72 0.28 5.43
C ARG A 76 -10.45 -0.54 5.71
N PHE A 77 -9.74 -0.91 4.64
CA PHE A 77 -8.42 -1.52 4.72
C PHE A 77 -7.33 -0.59 4.20
N PHE A 78 -6.12 -0.80 4.69
CA PHE A 78 -4.94 0.02 4.39
C PHE A 78 -4.05 -0.69 3.37
N ALA A 79 -4.57 -0.85 2.15
CA ALA A 79 -3.88 -1.42 0.99
C ALA A 79 -4.57 -1.01 -0.31
N SER A 80 -3.86 -1.04 -1.45
CA SER A 80 -4.48 -0.73 -2.75
C SER A 80 -5.19 -1.96 -3.32
N LEU A 81 -6.45 -1.77 -3.70
CA LEU A 81 -7.25 -2.81 -4.34
C LEU A 81 -6.77 -3.03 -5.78
N LYS A 82 -6.50 -4.27 -6.17
CA LYS A 82 -6.10 -4.66 -7.53
C LYS A 82 -7.26 -5.22 -8.33
N SER A 83 -8.07 -6.07 -7.73
CA SER A 83 -9.26 -6.62 -8.37
C SER A 83 -10.33 -7.00 -7.35
N LEU A 84 -11.56 -7.11 -7.84
CA LEU A 84 -12.76 -7.48 -7.11
C LEU A 84 -13.60 -8.33 -8.06
N GLN A 85 -13.90 -9.57 -7.68
CA GLN A 85 -14.63 -10.52 -8.52
C GLN A 85 -15.34 -11.58 -7.68
N TRP A 86 -16.34 -12.24 -8.25
CA TRP A 86 -16.87 -13.48 -7.67
C TRP A 86 -15.82 -14.59 -7.77
N GLN A 87 -15.70 -15.40 -6.73
CA GLN A 87 -14.74 -16.51 -6.71
C GLN A 87 -15.11 -17.55 -7.78
N GLY A 88 -14.14 -17.92 -8.63
CA GLY A 88 -14.37 -18.90 -9.70
C GLY A 88 -15.04 -18.34 -10.95
N HIS A 89 -15.27 -17.03 -11.00
CA HIS A 89 -15.79 -16.34 -12.18
C HIS A 89 -14.77 -15.30 -12.62
N ASP A 90 -14.22 -15.48 -13.81
CA ASP A 90 -13.24 -14.56 -14.42
C ASP A 90 -13.92 -13.47 -15.25
N GLU A 91 -15.17 -13.70 -15.67
CA GLU A 91 -15.97 -12.65 -16.29
C GLU A 91 -16.37 -11.60 -15.25
N PRO A 92 -16.34 -10.30 -15.62
CA PRO A 92 -16.67 -9.20 -14.73
C PRO A 92 -18.19 -9.13 -14.54
N ALA A 93 -18.76 -10.12 -13.86
CA ALA A 93 -20.09 -9.97 -13.29
C ALA A 93 -20.09 -8.68 -12.45
N ALA A 94 -21.06 -7.80 -12.70
CA ALA A 94 -20.99 -6.40 -12.30
C ALA A 94 -21.06 -6.23 -10.78
N ILE A 95 -19.90 -6.24 -10.13
CA ILE A 95 -19.73 -5.83 -8.74
C ILE A 95 -19.35 -4.36 -8.72
N SER A 96 -20.11 -3.57 -7.98
CA SER A 96 -19.80 -2.18 -7.67
C SER A 96 -19.05 -2.08 -6.35
N PHE A 97 -18.09 -1.16 -6.30
CA PHE A 97 -17.28 -0.88 -5.11
C PHE A 97 -17.29 0.62 -4.81
N VAL A 98 -17.74 0.97 -3.61
CA VAL A 98 -17.79 2.35 -3.13
C VAL A 98 -16.93 2.47 -1.88
N PRO A 99 -15.79 3.18 -1.95
CA PRO A 99 -15.00 3.47 -0.76
C PRO A 99 -15.63 4.63 0.00
N GLU A 100 -16.20 4.35 1.17
CA GLU A 100 -16.50 5.37 2.19
C GLU A 100 -15.29 5.55 3.11
N GLN A 101 -15.37 6.48 4.06
CA GLN A 101 -14.25 6.85 4.93
C GLN A 101 -13.80 5.70 5.84
N GLU A 102 -14.75 5.12 6.57
CA GLU A 102 -14.49 4.10 7.60
C GLU A 102 -14.85 2.68 7.13
N HIS A 103 -15.62 2.57 6.06
CA HIS A 103 -16.08 1.31 5.51
C HIS A 103 -16.11 1.34 3.98
N TRP A 104 -16.08 0.18 3.36
CA TRP A 104 -16.26 0.04 1.93
C TRP A 104 -17.51 -0.78 1.67
N ARG A 105 -18.31 -0.32 0.71
CA ARG A 105 -19.53 -0.99 0.30
C ARG A 105 -19.29 -1.73 -1.01
N ILE A 106 -19.59 -3.02 -0.99
CA ILE A 106 -19.55 -3.91 -2.16
C ILE A 106 -21.00 -4.24 -2.50
N SER A 107 -21.43 -4.08 -3.74
CA SER A 107 -22.81 -4.40 -4.15
C SER A 107 -22.88 -5.01 -5.53
N TRP A 108 -23.89 -5.82 -5.77
CA TRP A 108 -24.15 -6.49 -7.05
C TRP A 108 -25.63 -6.39 -7.41
N LYS A 109 -25.91 -6.29 -8.71
CA LYS A 109 -27.29 -6.34 -9.25
C LYS A 109 -27.68 -7.73 -9.73
N GLU A 110 -26.68 -8.51 -10.14
CA GLU A 110 -26.84 -9.87 -10.60
C GLU A 110 -25.70 -10.70 -10.03
N ARG A 111 -26.05 -11.83 -9.40
CA ARG A 111 -25.12 -12.79 -8.82
C ARG A 111 -25.01 -13.97 -9.78
N PRO A 112 -23.81 -14.35 -10.22
CA PRO A 112 -23.65 -15.54 -11.05
C PRO A 112 -24.17 -16.81 -10.35
N ALA A 113 -24.73 -17.72 -11.13
CA ALA A 113 -25.21 -19.00 -10.60
C ALA A 113 -24.07 -19.75 -9.90
N GLY A 114 -24.33 -20.22 -8.68
CA GLY A 114 -23.33 -20.91 -7.85
C GLY A 114 -22.29 -20.01 -7.19
N ALA A 115 -22.27 -18.69 -7.44
CA ALA A 115 -21.35 -17.78 -6.78
C ALA A 115 -21.77 -17.55 -5.31
N GLU A 116 -20.87 -17.87 -4.39
CA GLU A 116 -21.10 -17.72 -2.94
C GLU A 116 -20.17 -16.68 -2.28
N ARG A 117 -19.07 -16.34 -2.94
CA ARG A 117 -17.97 -15.58 -2.34
C ARG A 117 -17.43 -14.54 -3.29
N ILE A 118 -17.10 -13.38 -2.76
CA ILE A 118 -16.43 -12.30 -3.46
C ILE A 118 -14.97 -12.26 -2.98
N VAL A 119 -14.03 -12.12 -3.92
CA VAL A 119 -12.61 -12.04 -3.63
C VAL A 119 -12.10 -10.65 -4.00
N LEU A 120 -11.55 -9.96 -3.01
CA LEU A 120 -10.78 -8.74 -3.19
C LEU A 120 -9.31 -9.12 -3.18
N ARG A 121 -8.55 -8.69 -4.20
CA ARG A 121 -7.09 -8.85 -4.26
C ARG A 121 -6.43 -7.50 -4.08
N PHE A 122 -5.37 -7.46 -3.27
CA PHE A 122 -4.62 -6.24 -2.95
C PHE A 122 -3.16 -6.36 -3.39
N ASP A 123 -2.44 -5.23 -3.43
CA ASP A 123 -0.99 -5.23 -3.65
C ASP A 123 -0.19 -5.82 -2.47
N GLN A 124 -0.76 -5.76 -1.28
CA GLN A 124 -0.16 -6.23 -0.04
C GLN A 124 -1.25 -6.78 0.91
N PRO A 125 -0.88 -7.41 2.05
CA PRO A 125 -1.85 -7.80 3.06
C PRO A 125 -2.74 -6.61 3.47
N PRO A 126 -4.07 -6.69 3.31
CA PRO A 126 -4.97 -5.61 3.71
C PRO A 126 -5.09 -5.59 5.23
N LEU A 127 -4.53 -4.56 5.86
CA LEU A 127 -4.54 -4.37 7.31
C LEU A 127 -5.70 -3.49 7.76
N LEU A 128 -6.22 -3.75 8.95
CA LEU A 128 -7.10 -2.86 9.70
C LEU A 128 -6.25 -1.77 10.39
N ALA A 129 -6.90 -0.67 10.79
CA ALA A 129 -6.22 0.47 11.39
C ALA A 129 -5.35 0.10 12.62
N HIS A 130 -5.84 -0.77 13.51
CA HIS A 130 -5.10 -1.19 14.72
C HIS A 130 -3.92 -2.12 14.44
N GLU A 131 -3.80 -2.65 13.22
CA GLU A 131 -2.70 -3.53 12.81
C GLU A 131 -1.56 -2.75 12.14
N LEU A 132 -1.77 -1.46 11.86
CA LEU A 132 -0.79 -0.61 11.23
C LEU A 132 0.39 -0.36 12.15
N LYS A 133 1.57 -0.29 11.52
CA LYS A 133 2.78 0.17 12.15
C LYS A 133 3.05 1.61 11.72
N LEU A 134 3.79 2.32 12.55
CA LEU A 134 4.33 3.64 12.22
C LEU A 134 5.23 3.55 10.98
N VAL A 135 5.22 4.58 10.15
CA VAL A 135 6.15 4.71 9.03
C VAL A 135 7.54 5.03 9.55
N THR A 136 8.53 4.22 9.19
CA THR A 136 9.94 4.44 9.52
C THR A 136 10.72 4.91 8.30
N ALA A 137 11.89 5.50 8.52
CA ALA A 137 12.79 5.87 7.44
C ALA A 137 13.27 4.64 6.64
N SER A 138 13.52 4.85 5.35
CA SER A 138 14.27 3.94 4.49
C SER A 138 15.77 4.05 4.77
N GLY A 139 16.59 3.18 4.17
CA GLY A 139 18.04 3.16 4.41
C GLY A 139 18.78 4.43 3.99
N ASP A 140 18.17 5.28 3.16
CA ASP A 140 18.67 6.62 2.77
C ASP A 140 18.18 7.74 3.70
N GLY A 141 17.45 7.40 4.78
CA GLY A 141 16.85 8.33 5.72
C GLY A 141 15.54 8.96 5.24
N SER A 142 15.00 8.57 4.08
CA SER A 142 13.75 9.14 3.56
C SER A 142 12.50 8.42 4.10
N PHE A 143 11.37 9.14 4.19
CA PHE A 143 10.09 8.56 4.62
C PHE A 143 9.10 8.51 3.46
N TRP A 144 8.64 7.30 3.12
CA TRP A 144 7.60 7.08 2.13
C TRP A 144 6.22 6.98 2.79
N LEU A 145 5.33 7.93 2.49
CA LEU A 145 4.01 8.06 3.12
C LEU A 145 2.91 7.87 2.06
N PRO A 146 2.57 6.61 1.71
CA PRO A 146 1.58 6.35 0.68
C PRO A 146 0.15 6.65 1.16
N ALA A 147 -0.74 7.00 0.23
CA ALA A 147 -2.14 7.32 0.55
C ALA A 147 -2.88 6.21 1.30
N TYR A 148 -2.56 4.94 1.03
CA TYR A 148 -3.23 3.82 1.71
C TYR A 148 -2.97 3.79 3.21
N MET A 149 -1.88 4.40 3.69
CA MET A 149 -1.54 4.53 5.12
C MET A 149 -2.17 5.74 5.80
N ALA A 150 -2.84 6.63 5.05
CA ALA A 150 -3.34 7.88 5.59
C ALA A 150 -4.60 7.69 6.44
N HIS A 151 -4.64 8.19 7.66
CA HIS A 151 -5.88 8.36 8.42
C HIS A 151 -6.57 9.63 7.97
N THR A 152 -7.84 9.53 7.57
CA THR A 152 -8.61 10.68 7.06
C THR A 152 -9.59 11.17 8.12
N THR A 153 -9.85 12.46 8.17
CA THR A 153 -10.86 13.05 9.06
C THR A 153 -11.58 14.16 8.30
N GLY A 154 -12.90 14.10 8.21
CA GLY A 154 -13.71 15.08 7.49
C GLY A 154 -15.05 14.50 7.07
N GLU A 155 -15.83 15.22 6.26
CA GLU A 155 -17.17 14.74 5.82
C GLU A 155 -17.10 13.88 4.55
N LYS A 156 -16.14 14.16 3.66
CA LYS A 156 -15.98 13.42 2.40
C LYS A 156 -14.56 12.95 2.12
N VAL A 157 -13.52 13.58 2.68
CA VAL A 157 -12.14 13.16 2.46
C VAL A 157 -11.94 11.69 2.82
N ARG A 158 -11.36 10.92 1.90
CA ARG A 158 -11.19 9.47 2.07
C ARG A 158 -10.09 8.91 1.19
N TYR A 159 -9.65 7.71 1.55
CA TYR A 159 -8.79 6.91 0.69
C TYR A 159 -9.60 6.17 -0.38
N GLU A 160 -9.18 6.33 -1.63
CA GLU A 160 -9.77 5.68 -2.80
C GLU A 160 -8.83 4.57 -3.32
N PRO A 161 -9.12 3.29 -3.00
CA PRO A 161 -8.15 2.20 -3.14
C PRO A 161 -7.97 1.68 -4.57
N GLN A 162 -8.82 2.09 -5.53
CA GLN A 162 -8.76 1.60 -6.90
C GLN A 162 -7.40 1.92 -7.54
N PRO A 163 -6.80 1.06 -8.38
CA PRO A 163 -5.41 1.22 -8.83
C PRO A 163 -5.13 2.53 -9.56
N HIS A 164 -6.08 2.97 -10.39
CA HIS A 164 -5.98 4.21 -11.16
C HIS A 164 -6.14 5.47 -10.30
N LYS A 165 -6.64 5.32 -9.06
CA LYS A 165 -6.78 6.39 -8.07
C LYS A 165 -5.73 6.29 -6.96
N ASN A 166 -5.77 5.24 -6.14
CA ASN A 166 -4.85 4.97 -5.03
C ASN A 166 -4.44 6.26 -4.31
N THR A 167 -5.41 7.05 -3.86
CA THR A 167 -5.20 8.43 -3.44
C THR A 167 -6.05 8.77 -2.23
N VAL A 168 -5.62 9.75 -1.44
CA VAL A 168 -6.55 10.48 -0.59
C VAL A 168 -7.19 11.55 -1.47
N GLY A 169 -8.50 11.43 -1.69
CA GLY A 169 -9.30 12.32 -2.53
C GLY A 169 -10.50 12.88 -1.78
N TYR A 170 -11.38 13.56 -2.53
CA TYR A 170 -12.62 14.18 -1.99
C TYR A 170 -12.41 15.22 -0.90
N TRP A 171 -11.32 15.98 -0.99
CA TRP A 171 -11.03 17.12 -0.14
C TRP A 171 -11.91 18.31 -0.51
N VAL A 172 -13.05 18.47 0.14
CA VAL A 172 -14.05 19.52 -0.19
C VAL A 172 -14.44 20.38 1.02
N GLY A 173 -14.04 19.99 2.23
CA GLY A 173 -14.33 20.71 3.46
C GLY A 173 -13.06 21.33 4.06
N ALA A 174 -13.21 22.49 4.70
CA ALA A 174 -12.11 23.17 5.38
C ALA A 174 -11.55 22.40 6.60
N GLN A 175 -12.31 21.42 7.12
CA GLN A 175 -11.92 20.57 8.24
C GLN A 175 -11.37 19.21 7.79
N ASP A 176 -11.18 19.01 6.48
CA ASP A 176 -10.63 17.77 5.94
C ASP A 176 -9.15 17.63 6.32
N LEU A 177 -8.74 16.45 6.79
CA LEU A 177 -7.38 16.14 7.19
C LEU A 177 -6.97 14.78 6.62
N ALA A 178 -5.69 14.64 6.26
CA ALA A 178 -5.03 13.35 6.13
C ALA A 178 -3.78 13.30 7.00
N ARG A 179 -3.63 12.21 7.75
CA ARG A 179 -2.58 12.03 8.75
C ARG A 179 -1.82 10.73 8.51
N TRP A 180 -0.49 10.79 8.67
CA TRP A 180 0.38 9.63 8.70
C TRP A 180 1.13 9.62 10.01
N ASN A 181 1.21 8.47 10.65
CA ASN A 181 1.96 8.30 11.89
C ASN A 181 3.36 7.78 11.55
N LEU A 182 4.39 8.45 12.06
CA LEU A 182 5.79 8.17 11.76
C LEU A 182 6.56 7.90 13.04
N GLN A 183 7.56 7.04 12.96
CA GLN A 183 8.62 6.93 13.96
C GLN A 183 9.88 7.57 13.38
N ILE A 184 10.33 8.67 13.99
CA ILE A 184 11.51 9.41 13.53
C ILE A 184 12.65 9.19 14.52
N ASP A 185 13.62 8.36 14.14
CA ASP A 185 14.77 8.06 15.02
C ASP A 185 15.91 9.06 14.83
N GLU A 186 16.06 9.60 13.62
CA GLU A 186 17.11 10.57 13.27
C GLU A 186 16.49 11.92 12.85
N PRO A 187 16.53 12.95 13.72
CA PRO A 187 16.14 14.32 13.39
C PRO A 187 16.98 14.92 12.25
N GLY A 188 16.42 15.88 11.53
CA GLY A 188 17.10 16.56 10.42
C GLY A 188 16.16 17.37 9.54
N ASP A 189 16.72 17.91 8.46
CA ASP A 189 15.96 18.66 7.47
C ASP A 189 15.55 17.75 6.31
N PHE A 190 14.33 17.96 5.83
CA PHE A 190 13.74 17.14 4.77
C PHE A 190 13.12 18.03 3.70
N ASN A 191 13.40 17.72 2.43
CA ASN A 191 12.60 18.20 1.31
C ASN A 191 11.30 17.41 1.28
N VAL A 192 10.18 18.11 1.12
CA VAL A 192 8.85 17.52 1.05
C VAL A 192 8.41 17.48 -0.40
N ALA A 193 8.23 16.27 -0.94
CA ALA A 193 7.60 16.04 -2.22
C ALA A 193 6.22 15.42 -2.03
N ILE A 194 5.24 15.84 -2.83
CA ILE A 194 3.90 15.24 -2.87
C ILE A 194 3.61 14.71 -4.28
N LEU A 195 2.97 13.55 -4.36
CA LEU A 195 2.45 13.01 -5.61
C LEU A 195 1.01 13.47 -5.77
N GLN A 196 0.85 14.61 -6.42
CA GLN A 196 -0.37 15.41 -6.44
C GLN A 196 -1.13 15.25 -7.76
N GLY A 197 -2.46 15.15 -7.69
CA GLY A 197 -3.36 15.37 -8.81
C GLY A 197 -4.27 16.56 -8.56
N CYS A 198 -4.61 17.32 -9.60
CA CYS A 198 -5.56 18.43 -9.51
C CYS A 198 -6.20 18.66 -10.89
N GLY A 199 -7.53 18.72 -10.93
CA GLY A 199 -8.28 18.87 -12.18
C GLY A 199 -8.01 20.19 -12.91
N GLN A 200 -8.24 20.18 -14.22
CA GLN A 200 -8.19 21.41 -15.03
C GLN A 200 -9.18 22.46 -14.51
N GLY A 201 -8.72 23.70 -14.36
CA GLY A 201 -9.48 24.80 -13.75
C GLY A 201 -9.69 24.70 -12.23
N GLN A 202 -9.10 23.71 -11.55
CA GLN A 202 -9.26 23.49 -10.11
C GLN A 202 -8.06 23.97 -9.27
N GLY A 203 -6.99 24.47 -9.90
CA GLY A 203 -5.81 24.97 -9.21
C GLY A 203 -6.06 26.23 -8.37
N GLY A 204 -5.02 26.64 -7.62
CA GLY A 204 -5.01 27.89 -6.85
C GLY A 204 -5.54 27.79 -5.43
N SER A 205 -5.86 26.58 -4.96
CA SER A 205 -6.06 26.30 -3.53
C SER A 205 -4.73 26.35 -2.77
N SER A 206 -4.78 26.51 -1.44
CA SER A 206 -3.61 26.47 -0.56
C SER A 206 -3.79 25.45 0.55
N ALA A 207 -2.70 24.81 0.95
CA ALA A 207 -2.68 23.77 1.96
C ALA A 207 -1.48 23.92 2.89
N GLU A 208 -1.55 23.26 4.04
CA GLU A 208 -0.47 23.17 5.02
C GLU A 208 -0.11 21.72 5.26
N ILE A 209 1.19 21.43 5.28
CA ILE A 209 1.77 20.24 5.90
C ILE A 209 2.24 20.66 7.29
N SER A 210 1.85 19.92 8.32
CA SER A 210 2.39 20.10 9.68
C SER A 210 2.92 18.78 10.22
N LEU A 211 4.01 18.86 10.99
CA LEU A 211 4.50 17.77 11.81
C LEU A 211 4.13 18.03 13.25
N GLN A 212 3.42 17.09 13.85
CA GLN A 212 2.97 17.14 15.23
C GLN A 212 3.84 16.22 16.07
N LEU A 213 4.22 16.69 17.26
CA LEU A 213 4.79 15.88 18.34
C LEU A 213 3.85 16.02 19.55
N GLY A 214 3.15 14.93 19.88
CA GLY A 214 2.03 14.99 20.82
C GLY A 214 0.91 15.90 20.31
N GLN A 215 0.57 16.95 21.07
CA GLN A 215 -0.49 17.92 20.72
C GLN A 215 0.06 19.21 20.09
N SER A 216 1.38 19.29 19.84
CA SER A 216 2.03 20.50 19.37
C SER A 216 2.55 20.35 17.95
N ALA A 217 2.26 21.35 17.12
CA ALA A 217 2.86 21.48 15.80
C ALA A 217 4.31 21.95 15.97
N VAL A 218 5.28 21.12 15.59
CA VAL A 218 6.73 21.40 15.72
C VAL A 218 7.36 21.89 14.42
N SER A 219 6.70 21.67 13.28
CA SER A 219 7.07 22.24 11.99
C SER A 219 5.83 22.41 11.12
N ASN A 220 5.82 23.44 10.28
CA ASN A 220 4.77 23.66 9.28
C ASN A 220 5.37 24.05 7.92
N LEU A 221 4.63 23.79 6.86
CA LEU A 221 4.99 24.12 5.49
C LEU A 221 3.71 24.41 4.71
N LYS A 222 3.54 25.67 4.31
CA LYS A 222 2.42 26.10 3.46
C LYS A 222 2.82 26.00 2.00
N PHE A 223 1.90 25.54 1.16
CA PHE A 223 2.12 25.46 -0.28
C PHE A 223 0.84 25.72 -1.07
N GLN A 224 1.01 26.07 -2.35
CA GLN A 224 -0.10 26.20 -3.29
C GLN A 224 -0.28 24.91 -4.09
N VAL A 225 -1.53 24.52 -4.29
CA VAL A 225 -1.88 23.39 -5.15
C VAL A 225 -1.72 23.80 -6.61
N ALA A 226 -0.84 23.09 -7.32
CA ALA A 226 -0.67 23.24 -8.76
C ALA A 226 -1.75 22.47 -9.54
N GLU A 227 -2.23 23.04 -10.64
CA GLU A 227 -3.08 22.30 -11.57
C GLU A 227 -2.28 21.21 -12.29
N THR A 228 -2.86 20.02 -12.46
CA THR A 228 -2.24 18.91 -13.22
C THR A 228 -3.10 18.45 -14.40
N GLY A 229 -4.18 19.17 -14.71
CA GLY A 229 -5.09 18.89 -15.82
C GLY A 229 -6.15 17.83 -15.52
N HIS A 230 -5.88 16.86 -14.65
CA HIS A 230 -6.87 15.87 -14.20
C HIS A 230 -6.52 15.37 -12.79
N PHE A 231 -7.52 15.08 -11.95
CA PHE A 231 -7.29 14.58 -10.59
C PHE A 231 -6.49 13.28 -10.54
N GLN A 232 -6.57 12.46 -11.59
CA GLN A 232 -5.79 11.22 -11.72
C GLN A 232 -4.49 11.39 -12.52
N ASN A 233 -4.16 12.59 -12.99
CA ASN A 233 -2.87 12.90 -13.60
C ASN A 233 -1.90 13.33 -12.50
N PHE A 234 -1.32 12.34 -11.83
CA PHE A 234 -0.44 12.56 -10.69
C PHE A 234 0.94 13.03 -11.12
N GLN A 235 1.43 14.10 -10.50
CA GLN A 235 2.75 14.66 -10.74
C GLN A 235 3.48 14.86 -9.41
N TRP A 236 4.77 14.51 -9.40
CA TRP A 236 5.64 14.83 -8.27
C TRP A 236 5.86 16.34 -8.18
N ARG A 237 5.64 16.89 -6.99
CA ARG A 237 5.79 18.30 -6.68
C ARG A 237 6.63 18.47 -5.42
N HIS A 238 7.78 19.10 -5.54
CA HIS A 238 8.49 19.63 -4.38
C HIS A 238 7.72 20.85 -3.87
N VAL A 239 7.34 20.82 -2.60
CA VAL A 239 6.49 21.86 -1.98
C VAL A 239 7.24 22.67 -0.91
N GLY A 240 8.46 22.28 -0.56
CA GLY A 240 9.36 23.02 0.32
C GLY A 240 10.17 22.10 1.22
N THR A 241 10.60 22.64 2.35
CA THR A 241 11.41 21.91 3.35
C THR A 241 10.77 22.01 4.73
N VAL A 242 10.99 20.99 5.55
CA VAL A 242 10.63 20.97 6.97
C VAL A 242 11.84 20.57 7.79
N SER A 243 11.96 21.12 8.99
CA SER A 243 13.01 20.77 9.95
C SER A 243 12.38 19.97 11.09
N ILE A 244 12.96 18.82 11.40
CA ILE A 244 12.52 17.94 12.48
C ILE A 244 13.63 17.92 13.51
N GLN A 245 13.37 18.49 14.69
CA GLN A 245 14.41 18.73 15.70
C GLN A 245 14.47 17.63 16.77
N HIS A 246 13.39 16.88 16.93
CA HIS A 246 13.24 15.89 18.01
C HIS A 246 12.96 14.50 17.43
N PRO A 247 13.56 13.44 17.99
CA PRO A 247 13.18 12.08 17.63
C PRO A 247 11.85 11.70 18.30
N GLY A 248 11.26 10.59 17.85
CA GLY A 248 10.06 10.00 18.44
C GLY A 248 8.88 9.87 17.47
N GLU A 249 7.73 9.55 18.04
CA GLU A 249 6.49 9.39 17.29
C GLU A 249 5.95 10.76 16.85
N HIS A 250 5.86 10.94 15.53
CA HIS A 250 5.33 12.14 14.92
C HIS A 250 4.06 11.83 14.12
N VAL A 251 3.23 12.84 13.92
CA VAL A 251 2.14 12.79 12.95
C VAL A 251 2.38 13.84 11.88
N LEU A 252 2.56 13.40 10.63
CA LEU A 252 2.49 14.30 9.48
C LEU A 252 1.02 14.49 9.11
N GLN A 253 0.58 15.73 9.03
CA GLN A 253 -0.79 16.10 8.69
C GLN A 253 -0.80 17.02 7.46
N ILE A 254 -1.69 16.74 6.51
CA ILE A 254 -2.09 17.69 5.45
C ILE A 254 -3.47 18.23 5.78
N ALA A 255 -3.63 19.55 5.69
CA ALA A 255 -4.90 20.25 5.85
C ALA A 255 -5.09 21.35 4.80
N PRO A 256 -6.33 21.62 4.32
CA PRO A 256 -6.64 22.81 3.54
C PRO A 256 -6.44 24.09 4.36
N ILE A 257 -5.89 25.13 3.72
CA ILE A 257 -5.97 26.52 4.21
C ILE A 257 -7.11 27.22 3.47
N THR A 258 -7.16 27.06 2.14
CA THR A 258 -8.22 27.60 1.29
C THR A 258 -8.50 26.63 0.16
N ILE A 259 -9.78 26.31 -0.06
CA ILE A 259 -10.24 25.57 -1.23
C ILE A 259 -10.82 26.60 -2.21
N SER A 260 -10.08 26.89 -3.28
CA SER A 260 -10.40 27.99 -4.20
C SER A 260 -11.47 27.61 -5.23
N ARG A 261 -11.74 26.31 -5.40
CA ARG A 261 -12.63 25.72 -6.41
C ARG A 261 -13.45 24.58 -5.79
N ASN A 262 -13.68 23.48 -6.50
CA ASN A 262 -14.56 22.41 -6.04
C ASN A 262 -13.89 21.46 -5.04
N ALA A 263 -12.57 21.29 -5.13
CA ALA A 263 -11.80 20.42 -4.25
C ALA A 263 -10.37 20.96 -4.06
N LEU A 264 -9.69 20.50 -3.00
CA LEU A 264 -8.30 20.90 -2.73
C LEU A 264 -7.34 20.31 -3.77
N MET A 265 -7.20 18.97 -3.79
CA MET A 265 -6.31 18.18 -4.64
C MET A 265 -6.55 16.68 -4.38
N ASP A 266 -5.89 15.80 -5.13
CA ASP A 266 -5.71 14.39 -4.79
C ASP A 266 -4.24 14.15 -4.37
N VAL A 267 -4.00 13.40 -3.29
CA VAL A 267 -2.65 13.05 -2.81
C VAL A 267 -2.45 11.54 -2.78
N ARG A 268 -1.60 11.03 -3.67
CA ARG A 268 -1.26 9.60 -3.75
C ARG A 268 -0.11 9.21 -2.82
N ALA A 269 0.79 10.15 -2.53
CA ALA A 269 1.87 9.94 -1.58
C ALA A 269 2.49 11.28 -1.13
N VAL A 270 3.13 11.25 0.04
CA VAL A 270 4.11 12.25 0.48
C VAL A 270 5.46 11.53 0.63
N HIS A 271 6.54 12.20 0.24
CA HIS A 271 7.91 11.71 0.39
C HIS A 271 8.73 12.78 1.13
N LEU A 272 9.23 12.43 2.32
CA LEU A 272 10.20 13.24 3.04
C LEU A 272 11.59 12.77 2.64
N ILE A 273 12.31 13.60 1.90
CA ILE A 273 13.64 13.28 1.37
C ILE A 273 14.65 13.98 2.25
N ARG A 274 15.48 13.20 2.96
CA ARG A 274 16.50 13.76 3.85
C ARG A 274 17.47 14.65 3.07
N LEU A 275 17.67 15.86 3.57
CA LEU A 275 18.69 16.75 3.04
C LEU A 275 20.07 16.37 3.61
N PRO A 276 21.15 16.65 2.86
CA PRO A 276 22.50 16.55 3.39
C PRO A 276 22.63 17.37 4.67
N ARG A 277 23.33 16.84 5.68
CA ARG A 277 23.67 17.64 6.86
C ARG A 277 24.51 18.84 6.40
N ALA A 278 24.18 20.03 6.87
CA ALA A 278 25.08 21.17 6.70
C ALA A 278 26.39 20.83 7.41
N ASN A 279 27.51 20.93 6.69
CA ASN A 279 28.86 20.78 7.25
C ASN A 279 29.21 21.96 8.16
#